data_AF-A0A4Z0NKU1-F1
#
_entry.id   AF-A0A4Z0NKU1-F1
#
_cell.length_a   1.000
_cell.length_b   1.000
_cell.length_c   1.000
_cell.angle_alpha   90.00
_cell.angle_beta   90.00
_cell.angle_gamma   90.00
#
_symmetry.space_group_name_H-M   'P 1'
#
loop_
_entity.id
_entity.type
_entity.pdbx_description
1 polymer ?
#
loop_
_entity_poly.entity_id
_entity_poly.type
_entity_poly.pdbx_seq_one_letter_code
_entity_poly.pdbx_strand_id
1 'polypeptide(L)'
;MAINNSAQKFIARNRAPRVQIEYDVEIYGSEKKIELPFVMAVLADLAGKPREELPPVTDRKFLDIDIDNFNERMKAIAPRVAFAVPNTLTGEGQLMVDITLENMDDCSPAQIARKVDALNQ
;
A
#
# COMPACT_ATOMS: atom_id res chain seq x y z
N MET A 1 23.75 -14.93 -18.87
CA MET A 1 25.23 -14.82 -18.83
C MET A 1 25.57 -13.80 -17.74
N ALA A 2 25.97 -14.25 -16.54
CA ALA A 2 26.36 -13.31 -15.49
C ALA A 2 27.71 -12.70 -15.88
N ILE A 3 27.75 -11.39 -16.06
CA ILE A 3 29.00 -10.66 -16.32
C ILE A 3 29.75 -10.57 -14.97
N ASN A 4 30.49 -11.63 -14.64
CA ASN A 4 31.33 -11.69 -13.44
C ASN A 4 32.60 -10.86 -13.67
N ASN A 5 32.50 -9.55 -13.46
CA ASN A 5 33.65 -8.64 -13.41
C ASN A 5 34.36 -8.76 -12.05
N SER A 6 35.00 -9.90 -11.78
CA SER A 6 35.83 -10.05 -10.59
C SER A 6 37.14 -9.27 -10.76
N ALA A 7 37.64 -8.70 -9.66
CA ALA A 7 38.91 -7.96 -9.65
C ALA A 7 40.08 -8.85 -10.14
N GLN A 8 40.02 -10.15 -9.88
CA GLN A 8 40.97 -11.15 -10.39
C GLN A 8 40.98 -11.20 -11.93
N LYS A 9 39.80 -11.29 -12.57
CA LYS A 9 39.64 -11.25 -14.03
C LYS A 9 40.01 -9.89 -14.65
N PHE A 10 39.99 -8.82 -13.87
CA PHE A 10 40.52 -7.51 -14.30
C PHE A 10 42.05 -7.47 -14.29
N ILE A 11 42.70 -7.96 -13.22
CA ILE A 11 44.17 -8.04 -13.12
C ILE A 11 44.75 -8.97 -14.20
N ALA A 12 44.10 -10.10 -14.50
CA ALA A 12 44.47 -11.01 -15.60
C ALA A 12 44.55 -10.28 -16.95
N ARG A 13 43.57 -9.41 -17.23
CA ARG A 13 43.45 -8.71 -18.52
C ARG A 13 44.40 -7.52 -18.65
N ASN A 14 44.73 -6.83 -17.55
CA ASN A 14 45.51 -5.60 -17.60
C ASN A 14 47.01 -5.81 -17.36
N ARG A 15 47.40 -6.60 -16.33
CA ARG A 15 48.80 -6.96 -16.01
C ARG A 15 48.85 -8.27 -15.22
N ALA A 16 48.86 -9.39 -15.93
CA ALA A 16 48.91 -10.71 -15.31
C ALA A 16 50.24 -10.94 -14.55
N PRO A 17 50.21 -11.30 -13.26
CA PRO A 17 51.38 -11.71 -12.49
C PRO A 17 51.88 -13.10 -12.93
N ARG A 18 53.13 -13.44 -12.58
CA ARG A 18 53.75 -14.73 -12.96
C ARG A 18 53.02 -15.96 -12.41
N VAL A 19 52.31 -15.81 -11.29
CA VAL A 19 51.41 -16.82 -10.73
C VAL A 19 50.11 -16.11 -10.38
N GLN A 20 48.99 -16.61 -10.91
CA GLN A 20 47.66 -16.05 -10.69
C GLN A 20 46.72 -17.17 -10.25
N ILE A 21 46.00 -16.92 -9.15
CA ILE A 21 45.00 -17.84 -8.61
C ILE A 21 43.65 -17.16 -8.73
N GLU A 22 42.72 -17.81 -9.42
CA GLU A 22 41.35 -17.34 -9.59
C GLU A 22 40.39 -18.28 -8.89
N TYR A 23 39.32 -17.72 -8.33
CA TYR A 23 38.22 -18.50 -7.81
C TYR A 23 37.03 -18.28 -8.74
N ASP A 24 36.77 -19.27 -9.59
CA ASP A 24 35.55 -19.31 -10.40
C ASP A 24 34.56 -20.29 -9.77
N VAL A 25 33.31 -19.85 -9.66
CA VAL A 25 32.24 -20.72 -9.15
C VAL A 25 31.71 -21.49 -10.35
N GLU A 26 32.13 -22.75 -10.47
CA GLU A 26 31.66 -23.63 -11.53
C GLU A 26 30.20 -24.04 -11.26
N ILE A 27 29.29 -23.29 -11.88
CA ILE A 27 27.86 -23.62 -11.95
C ILE A 27 27.66 -24.54 -13.15
N TYR A 28 27.70 -25.87 -12.94
CA TYR A 28 27.53 -26.94 -13.94
C TYR A 28 26.19 -26.88 -14.69
N GLY A 29 25.97 -25.82 -15.49
CA GLY A 29 24.68 -25.54 -16.12
C GLY A 29 23.53 -25.33 -15.13
N SER A 30 23.81 -25.06 -13.85
CA SER A 30 22.77 -25.01 -12.82
C SER A 30 21.77 -23.90 -13.14
N GLU A 31 20.50 -24.27 -13.22
CA GLU A 31 19.42 -23.35 -13.50
C GLU A 31 19.34 -22.33 -12.37
N LYS A 32 19.52 -21.05 -12.74
CA LYS A 32 19.29 -19.95 -11.80
C LYS A 32 17.81 -19.94 -11.46
N LYS A 33 17.45 -20.31 -10.24
CA LYS A 33 16.09 -20.15 -9.74
C LYS A 33 15.74 -18.66 -9.74
N ILE A 34 14.78 -18.27 -10.58
CA ILE A 34 14.19 -16.94 -10.57
C ILE A 34 12.94 -17.04 -9.71
N GLU A 35 12.89 -16.25 -8.65
CA GLU A 35 11.68 -16.12 -7.83
C GLU A 35 10.78 -15.06 -8.45
N LEU A 36 9.56 -15.45 -8.79
CA LEU A 36 8.52 -14.54 -9.25
C LEU A 36 7.56 -14.30 -8.08
N PRO A 37 7.51 -13.08 -7.51
CA PRO A 37 6.59 -12.79 -6.44
C PRO A 37 5.15 -12.82 -6.96
N PHE A 38 4.28 -13.46 -6.19
CA PHE A 38 2.84 -13.40 -6.45
C PHE A 38 2.29 -12.10 -5.87
N VAL A 39 1.87 -11.18 -6.74
CA VAL A 39 1.26 -9.90 -6.36
C VAL A 39 -0.22 -9.92 -6.74
N MET A 40 -1.07 -9.56 -5.80
CA MET A 40 -2.52 -9.49 -6.00
C MET A 40 -2.97 -8.04 -6.09
N ALA A 41 -3.62 -7.69 -7.20
CA ALA A 41 -4.27 -6.39 -7.36
C ALA A 41 -5.73 -6.45 -6.88
N VAL A 42 -6.14 -5.45 -6.11
CA VAL A 42 -7.53 -5.30 -5.63
C VAL A 42 -8.10 -3.98 -6.15
N LEU A 43 -9.29 -4.05 -6.75
CA LEU A 43 -10.04 -2.87 -7.20
C LEU A 43 -11.31 -2.77 -6.37
N ALA A 44 -11.51 -1.63 -5.70
CA ALA A 44 -12.65 -1.39 -4.83
C ALA A 44 -13.03 0.10 -4.82
N ASP A 45 -14.30 0.39 -4.55
CA ASP A 45 -14.75 1.73 -4.19
C ASP A 45 -14.48 1.96 -2.69
N LEU A 46 -13.47 2.78 -2.39
CA LEU A 46 -12.99 3.00 -1.03
C LEU A 46 -13.29 4.41 -0.50
N ALA A 47 -13.55 5.38 -1.38
CA ALA A 47 -13.69 6.78 -0.98
C ALA A 47 -15.14 7.14 -0.59
N GLY A 48 -16.13 6.39 -1.10
CA GLY A 48 -17.54 6.64 -0.83
C GLY A 48 -18.03 7.97 -1.41
N LYS A 49 -18.36 8.93 -0.54
CA LYS A 49 -18.79 10.30 -0.92
C LYS A 49 -17.70 11.32 -0.56
N PRO A 50 -16.59 11.38 -1.32
CA PRO A 50 -15.47 12.26 -1.02
C PRO A 50 -15.88 13.74 -1.11
N ARG A 51 -15.17 14.61 -0.37
CA ARG A 51 -15.39 16.07 -0.44
C ARG A 51 -14.86 16.67 -1.74
N GLU A 52 -13.78 16.08 -2.24
CA GLU A 52 -13.11 16.49 -3.48
C GLU A 52 -13.36 15.44 -4.55
N GLU A 53 -13.46 15.89 -5.80
CA GLU A 53 -13.61 14.96 -6.92
C GLU A 53 -12.36 14.10 -7.07
N LEU A 54 -12.57 12.79 -7.20
CA LEU A 54 -11.46 11.86 -7.40
C LEU A 54 -10.88 12.04 -8.81
N PRO A 55 -9.56 11.84 -8.97
CA PRO A 55 -8.93 11.82 -10.28
C PRO A 55 -9.60 10.80 -11.22
N PRO A 56 -9.50 11.01 -12.55
CA PRO A 56 -9.91 10.02 -13.55
C PRO A 56 -9.29 8.65 -13.26
N VAL A 57 -9.99 7.57 -13.62
CA VAL A 57 -9.53 6.19 -13.35
C VAL A 57 -8.16 5.91 -13.97
N THR A 58 -7.86 6.51 -15.12
CA THR A 58 -6.55 6.38 -15.81
C THR A 58 -5.38 6.94 -15.02
N ASP A 59 -5.64 7.89 -14.12
CA ASP A 59 -4.61 8.58 -13.35
C ASP A 59 -4.41 7.93 -11.97
N ARG A 60 -5.29 7.00 -11.58
CA ARG A 60 -5.22 6.25 -10.33
C ARG A 60 -4.21 5.10 -10.47
N LYS A 61 -3.20 5.10 -9.61
CA LYS A 61 -2.18 4.06 -9.56
C LYS A 61 -2.55 3.01 -8.52
N PHE A 62 -2.10 1.77 -8.74
CA PHE A 62 -2.06 0.78 -7.67
C PHE A 62 -1.09 1.25 -6.59
N LEU A 63 -1.54 1.14 -5.35
CA LEU A 63 -0.75 1.45 -4.18
C LEU A 63 -0.52 0.15 -3.42
N ASP A 64 0.70 -0.05 -2.94
CA ASP A 64 0.99 -1.16 -2.06
C ASP A 64 0.30 -0.94 -0.71
N ILE A 65 -0.37 -1.99 -0.24
CA ILE A 65 -1.10 -2.04 1.03
C ILE A 65 -0.60 -3.26 1.79
N ASP A 66 -0.15 -3.03 3.02
CA ASP A 66 0.24 -4.06 3.99
C ASP A 66 -0.26 -3.68 5.39
N ILE A 67 0.07 -4.50 6.39
CA ILE A 67 -0.34 -4.28 7.79
C ILE A 67 0.31 -3.04 8.42
N ASP A 68 1.44 -2.59 7.90
CA ASP A 68 2.22 -1.49 8.46
C ASP A 68 1.70 -0.13 7.96
N ASN A 69 1.23 -0.08 6.71
CA ASN A 69 0.78 1.16 6.05
C ASN A 69 -0.74 1.29 5.91
N PHE A 70 -1.54 0.31 6.36
CA PHE A 70 -2.99 0.29 6.13
C PHE A 70 -3.70 1.57 6.60
N ASN A 71 -3.43 2.03 7.82
CA ASN A 71 -4.07 3.23 8.37
C ASN A 71 -3.60 4.51 7.66
N GLU A 72 -2.33 4.57 7.25
CA GLU A 72 -1.83 5.68 6.45
C GLU A 72 -2.54 5.75 5.09
N ARG A 73 -2.72 4.60 4.43
CA ARG A 73 -3.46 4.47 3.16
C ARG A 73 -4.91 4.87 3.32
N MET A 74 -5.58 4.40 4.38
CA MET A 74 -6.96 4.77 4.67
C MET A 74 -7.08 6.27 4.90
N LYS A 75 -6.19 6.88 5.69
CA LYS A 75 -6.18 8.32 5.93
C LYS A 75 -5.93 9.12 4.65
N ALA A 76 -5.06 8.65 3.75
CA ALA A 76 -4.79 9.30 2.48
C ALA A 76 -5.97 9.24 1.51
N ILE A 77 -6.73 8.12 1.50
CA ILE A 77 -7.97 8.00 0.73
C ILE A 77 -9.09 8.87 1.33
N ALA A 78 -9.06 9.07 2.65
CA ALA A 78 -10.09 9.76 3.44
C ALA A 78 -11.53 9.29 3.11
N PRO A 79 -11.85 7.99 3.30
CA PRO A 79 -13.20 7.48 3.09
C PRO A 79 -14.24 8.31 3.84
N ARG A 80 -15.23 8.81 3.11
CA ARG A 80 -16.27 9.68 3.67
C ARG A 80 -17.64 9.11 3.45
N VAL A 81 -18.44 9.13 4.51
CA VAL A 81 -19.81 8.66 4.50
C VAL A 81 -20.71 9.81 4.95
N ALA A 82 -21.63 10.23 4.06
CA ALA A 82 -22.54 11.34 4.29
C ALA A 82 -23.97 11.01 3.85
N PHE A 83 -24.88 10.91 4.82
CA PHE A 83 -26.29 10.57 4.59
C PHE A 83 -27.19 10.99 5.76
N ALA A 84 -28.48 11.07 5.49
CA ALA A 84 -29.52 11.34 6.49
C ALA A 84 -29.98 10.02 7.14
N VAL A 85 -30.17 10.04 8.45
CA VAL A 85 -30.78 8.94 9.21
C VAL A 85 -31.96 9.44 10.05
N PRO A 86 -32.96 8.60 10.34
CA PRO A 86 -34.03 8.98 11.27
C PRO A 86 -33.46 9.35 12.65
N ASN A 87 -33.88 10.50 13.20
CA ASN A 87 -33.40 10.96 14.50
C ASN A 87 -34.21 10.33 15.64
N THR A 88 -33.63 9.32 16.29
CA THR A 88 -34.24 8.65 17.45
C THR A 88 -33.92 9.32 18.79
N LEU A 89 -33.08 10.36 18.82
CA LEU A 89 -32.72 11.09 20.05
C LEU A 89 -33.84 12.06 20.46
N THR A 90 -34.36 12.82 19.50
CA THR A 90 -35.48 13.76 19.72
C THR A 90 -36.82 13.17 19.29
N GLY A 91 -36.82 12.12 18.46
CA GLY A 91 -38.03 11.50 17.91
C GLY A 91 -38.64 12.23 16.72
N GLU A 92 -38.01 13.32 16.25
CA GLU A 92 -38.51 14.15 15.15
C GLU A 92 -37.43 14.41 14.10
N GLY A 93 -37.81 14.34 12.82
CA GLY A 93 -36.96 14.72 11.70
C GLY A 93 -35.87 13.72 11.32
N GLN A 94 -34.83 14.22 10.64
CA GLN A 94 -33.67 13.47 10.19
C GLN A 94 -32.41 14.06 10.82
N LEU A 95 -31.47 13.20 11.20
CA LEU A 95 -30.12 13.56 11.62
C LEU A 95 -29.19 13.39 10.42
N MET A 96 -28.48 14.45 10.06
CA MET A 96 -27.45 14.38 9.03
C MET A 96 -26.16 13.84 9.65
N VAL A 97 -25.66 12.75 9.11
CA VAL A 97 -24.38 12.14 9.51
C VAL A 97 -23.35 12.44 8.43
N ASP A 98 -22.22 13.03 8.81
CA ASP A 98 -21.04 13.23 7.96
C ASP A 98 -19.80 12.77 8.73
N ILE A 99 -19.24 11.64 8.31
CA ILE A 99 -18.09 11.02 8.97
C ILE A 99 -16.99 10.81 7.94
N THR A 100 -15.77 11.21 8.31
CA THR A 100 -14.54 10.85 7.60
C THR A 100 -13.75 9.85 8.45
N LEU A 101 -13.38 8.73 7.84
CA LEU A 101 -12.63 7.64 8.48
C LEU A 101 -11.13 7.84 8.21
N GLU A 102 -10.33 7.79 9.27
CA GLU A 102 -8.87 7.95 9.19
C GLU A 102 -8.13 6.64 9.50
N ASN A 103 -8.75 5.72 10.21
CA ASN A 103 -8.17 4.44 10.61
C ASN A 103 -9.27 3.37 10.72
N MET A 104 -8.89 2.09 10.81
CA MET A 104 -9.87 1.00 10.88
C MET A 104 -10.75 1.04 12.15
N ASP A 105 -10.23 1.52 13.27
CA ASP A 105 -10.99 1.61 14.53
C ASP A 105 -12.14 2.62 14.45
N ASP A 106 -12.08 3.57 13.51
CA ASP A 106 -13.16 4.52 13.23
C ASP A 106 -14.45 3.84 12.74
N CYS A 107 -14.38 2.58 12.30
CA CYS A 107 -15.55 1.77 11.96
C CYS A 107 -16.26 1.20 13.20
N SER A 108 -15.69 1.33 14.40
CA SER A 108 -16.30 0.84 15.63
C SER A 108 -17.43 1.76 16.11
N PRO A 109 -18.49 1.23 16.74
CA PRO A 109 -19.61 2.04 17.23
C PRO A 109 -19.18 3.17 18.17
N ALA A 110 -18.16 2.92 19.00
CA ALA A 110 -17.63 3.90 19.94
C ALA A 110 -16.97 5.09 19.23
N GLN A 111 -16.17 4.85 18.19
CA GLN A 111 -15.56 5.94 17.42
C GLN A 111 -16.59 6.66 16.54
N ILE A 112 -17.56 5.94 15.99
CA ILE A 112 -18.69 6.54 15.25
C ILE A 112 -19.46 7.52 16.14
N ALA A 113 -19.82 7.11 17.37
CA ALA A 113 -20.52 7.99 18.31
C ALA A 113 -19.71 9.27 18.63
N ARG A 114 -18.39 9.16 18.75
CA ARG A 114 -17.50 10.32 18.97
C ARG A 114 -17.43 11.29 17.79
N LYS A 115 -17.60 10.80 16.56
CA LYS A 115 -17.53 11.61 15.34
C LYS A 115 -18.87 12.25 14.96
N VAL A 116 -19.96 11.88 15.61
CA VAL A 116 -21.28 12.49 15.42
C VAL A 116 -21.55 13.40 16.61
N ASP A 117 -21.52 14.72 16.41
CA ASP A 117 -21.65 15.71 17.48
C ASP A 117 -22.89 15.51 18.37
N ALA A 118 -24.00 15.06 17.78
CA ALA A 118 -25.23 14.76 18.51
C ALA A 118 -25.13 13.56 19.47
N LEU A 119 -24.15 12.68 19.28
CA LEU A 119 -23.89 11.49 20.10
C LEU A 119 -22.69 11.65 21.05
N ASN A 120 -21.87 12.69 20.86
CA ASN A 120 -20.63 12.93 21.59
C ASN A 120 -20.79 13.93 22.76
N GLN A 121 -22.00 14.05 23.32
CA GLN A 121 -22.30 14.91 24.47
C GLN A 121 -22.12 14.20 25.81
#